data_AF-A0A1L5FA51-F1
#
_entry.id   AF-A0A1L5FA51-F1
#
_cell.length_a   1.000
_cell.length_b   1.000
_cell.length_c   1.000
_cell.angle_alpha   90.00
_cell.angle_beta   90.00
_cell.angle_gamma   90.00
#
_symmetry.space_group_name_H-M   'P 1'
#
loop_
_entity.id
_entity.type
_entity.pdbx_description
1 polymer ?
#
loop_
_entity_poly.entity_id
_entity_poly.type
_entity_poly.pdbx_seq_one_letter_code
_entity_poly.pdbx_strand_id
1 'polypeptide(L)'
;MYTYLPGIALRYFILIAGMLIGNSMTGISLGVRRLVDGMRTQKNLVKGSLMLDATPKMAAKQIVDNAFDPAILSTINSMVGIGMGIVFLLGMMTGQILSGTSPVTAIELRLFLEYLAV
;
A
#
# COMPACT_ATOMS: atom_id res chain seq x y z
N MET A 1 -9.92 20.69 -32.22
CA MET A 1 -8.56 20.74 -31.60
C MET A 1 -8.59 20.10 -30.20
N TYR A 2 -9.10 18.86 -30.05
CA TYR A 2 -9.20 18.12 -28.78
C TYR A 2 -9.22 16.59 -29.01
N THR A 3 -8.24 16.04 -29.74
CA THR A 3 -8.25 14.60 -30.10
C THR A 3 -6.91 13.90 -29.81
N TYR A 4 -6.06 14.46 -28.93
CA TYR A 4 -4.72 13.89 -28.65
C TYR A 4 -4.49 13.45 -27.20
N LEU A 5 -5.53 13.27 -26.38
CA LEU A 5 -5.37 12.87 -24.96
C LEU A 5 -5.65 11.40 -24.55
N PRO A 6 -6.00 10.42 -25.41
CA PRO A 6 -6.25 9.06 -24.89
C PRO A 6 -4.96 8.37 -24.43
N GLY A 7 -3.83 8.61 -25.10
CA GLY A 7 -2.55 7.98 -24.75
C GLY A 7 -1.92 8.49 -23.45
N ILE A 8 -2.20 9.74 -23.07
CA ILE A 8 -1.63 10.37 -21.87
C ILE A 8 -2.41 9.93 -20.63
N ALA A 9 -3.76 9.95 -20.69
CA ALA A 9 -4.63 9.43 -19.65
C ALA A 9 -4.36 7.94 -19.33
N LEU A 10 -4.12 7.13 -20.36
CA LEU A 10 -3.79 5.72 -20.20
C LEU A 10 -2.46 5.51 -19.46
N ARG A 11 -1.43 6.31 -19.78
CA ARG A 11 -0.13 6.25 -19.09
C ARG A 11 -0.23 6.63 -17.61
N TYR A 12 -1.06 7.62 -17.27
CA TYR A 12 -1.34 7.97 -15.88
C TYR A 12 -2.10 6.86 -15.15
N PHE A 13 -3.09 6.27 -15.81
CA PHE A 13 -3.89 5.19 -15.23
C PHE A 13 -3.04 3.97 -14.86
N ILE A 14 -2.13 3.55 -15.74
CA ILE A 14 -1.24 2.39 -15.50
C ILE A 14 -0.36 2.63 -14.27
N LEU A 15 0.19 3.85 -14.13
CA LEU A 15 1.07 4.19 -13.03
C LEU A 15 0.33 4.21 -11.68
N ILE A 16 -0.81 4.89 -11.64
CA ILE A 16 -1.65 5.03 -10.45
C ILE A 16 -2.20 3.67 -10.03
N ALA A 17 -2.66 2.86 -10.99
CA ALA A 17 -3.13 1.50 -10.72
C ALA A 17 -2.01 0.61 -10.18
N GLY A 18 -0.80 0.69 -10.74
CA GLY A 18 0.37 -0.06 -10.25
C GLY A 18 0.72 0.29 -8.80
N MET A 19 0.67 1.58 -8.45
CA MET A 19 0.93 2.04 -7.08
C MET A 19 -0.15 1.56 -6.10
N LEU A 20 -1.42 1.66 -6.48
CA LEU A 20 -2.54 1.24 -5.64
C LEU A 20 -2.51 -0.28 -5.37
N ILE A 21 -2.26 -1.08 -6.41
CA ILE A 21 -2.18 -2.54 -6.31
C ILE A 21 -0.95 -2.96 -5.51
N GLY A 22 0.22 -2.35 -5.75
CA GLY A 22 1.46 -2.68 -5.04
C GLY A 22 1.39 -2.42 -3.54
N ASN A 23 0.84 -1.26 -3.14
CA ASN A 23 0.64 -0.93 -1.72
C ASN A 23 -0.37 -1.86 -1.06
N SER A 24 -1.50 -2.11 -1.74
CA SER A 24 -2.53 -3.02 -1.23
C SER A 24 -2.00 -4.45 -1.06
N MET A 25 -1.24 -4.95 -2.05
CA MET A 25 -0.64 -6.29 -2.01
C MET A 25 0.33 -6.43 -0.83
N THR A 26 1.15 -5.41 -0.58
CA THR A 26 2.09 -5.39 0.54
C THR A 26 1.34 -5.41 1.88
N GLY A 27 0.36 -4.53 2.08
CA GLY A 27 -0.46 -4.49 3.30
C GLY A 27 -1.21 -5.80 3.56
N ILE A 28 -1.84 -6.37 2.54
CA ILE A 28 -2.55 -7.66 2.63
C ILE A 28 -1.59 -8.79 2.97
N SER A 29 -0.43 -8.87 2.29
CA SER A 29 0.54 -9.94 2.54
C SER A 29 1.08 -9.93 3.97
N LEU A 30 1.31 -8.74 4.52
CA LEU A 30 1.81 -8.56 5.88
C LEU A 30 0.74 -8.89 6.91
N GLY A 31 -0.50 -8.41 6.71
CA GLY A 31 -1.64 -8.72 7.57
C GLY A 31 -1.98 -10.20 7.60
N VAL A 32 -2.02 -10.86 6.43
CA VAL A 32 -2.29 -12.30 6.33
C VAL A 32 -1.19 -13.11 7.01
N ARG A 33 0.09 -12.79 6.79
CA ARG A 33 1.19 -13.49 7.49
C ARG A 33 1.09 -13.34 9.00
N ARG A 34 0.86 -12.12 9.50
CA ARG A 34 0.69 -11.86 10.94
C ARG A 34 -0.50 -12.62 11.53
N LEU A 35 -1.62 -12.68 10.81
CA LEU A 35 -2.80 -13.42 11.24
C LEU A 35 -2.52 -14.93 11.30
N VAL A 36 -1.91 -15.51 10.27
CA VAL A 36 -1.61 -16.94 10.20
C VAL A 36 -0.59 -17.34 11.28
N ASP A 37 0.46 -16.54 11.47
CA ASP A 37 1.47 -16.78 12.50
C ASP A 37 0.91 -16.63 13.91
N GLY A 38 0.04 -15.63 14.13
CA GLY A 38 -0.67 -15.45 15.40
C GLY A 38 -1.59 -16.63 15.71
N MET A 39 -2.34 -17.12 14.73
CA MET A 39 -3.20 -18.31 14.86
C MET A 39 -2.41 -19.59 15.15
N ARG A 40 -1.21 -19.73 14.58
CA ARG A 40 -0.33 -20.88 14.86
C ARG A 40 0.30 -20.79 16.25
N THR A 41 0.80 -19.62 16.63
CA THR A 41 1.54 -19.40 17.89
C THR A 41 0.60 -19.44 19.09
N GLN A 42 -0.57 -18.79 18.99
CA GLN A 42 -1.55 -18.72 20.06
C GLN A 42 -2.59 -19.85 20.02
N LYS A 43 -2.35 -20.92 19.23
CA LYS A 43 -3.25 -22.07 19.08
C LYS A 43 -3.66 -22.70 20.41
N ASN A 44 -2.74 -22.77 21.37
CA ASN A 44 -3.03 -23.30 22.71
C ASN A 44 -3.94 -22.36 23.52
N LEU A 45 -3.76 -21.04 23.40
CA LEU A 45 -4.63 -20.06 24.05
C LEU A 45 -6.04 -20.07 23.45
N VAL A 46 -6.13 -20.14 22.12
CA VAL A 46 -7.43 -20.26 21.42
C VAL A 46 -8.18 -21.51 21.86
N LYS A 47 -7.51 -22.66 21.90
CA LYS A 47 -8.10 -23.91 22.40
C LYS A 47 -8.51 -23.83 23.86
N GLY A 48 -7.67 -23.24 24.73
CA GLY A 48 -7.97 -23.05 26.15
C GLY A 48 -9.20 -22.15 26.36
N SER A 49 -9.33 -21.06 25.60
CA SER A 49 -10.52 -20.22 25.64
C SER A 49 -11.77 -20.94 25.13
N LEU A 50 -11.68 -21.72 24.04
CA LEU A 50 -12.81 -22.54 23.57
C LEU A 50 -13.25 -23.59 24.61
N MET A 51 -12.30 -24.16 25.37
CA MET A 51 -12.61 -25.10 26.46
C MET A 51 -13.30 -24.45 27.66
N LEU A 52 -13.18 -23.12 27.80
CA LEU A 52 -13.87 -22.31 28.81
C LEU A 52 -15.19 -21.72 28.27
N ASP A 53 -15.77 -22.31 27.23
CA ASP A 53 -17.00 -21.86 26.56
C ASP A 53 -16.88 -20.46 25.90
N ALA A 54 -15.66 -20.00 25.61
CA ALA A 54 -15.48 -18.75 24.86
C ALA A 54 -15.83 -18.97 23.38
N THR A 55 -16.59 -18.04 22.82
CA THR A 55 -16.94 -18.06 21.39
C THR A 55 -15.67 -17.90 20.54
N PRO A 56 -15.55 -18.58 19.38
CA PRO A 56 -14.36 -18.50 18.51
C PRO A 56 -14.01 -17.07 18.09
N LYS A 57 -15.01 -16.18 18.03
CA LYS A 57 -14.83 -14.75 17.76
C LYS A 57 -14.06 -14.03 18.88
N MET A 58 -14.30 -14.39 20.14
CA MET A 58 -13.57 -13.84 21.30
C MET A 58 -12.15 -14.40 21.38
N ALA A 59 -11.99 -15.70 21.15
CA ALA A 59 -10.68 -16.36 21.18
C ALA A 59 -9.72 -15.87 20.07
N ALA A 60 -10.26 -15.52 18.89
CA ALA A 60 -9.48 -14.98 17.78
C ALA A 60 -9.28 -13.46 17.83
N LYS A 61 -10.04 -12.72 18.65
CA LYS A 61 -10.06 -11.25 18.65
C LYS A 61 -8.66 -10.64 18.84
N GLN A 62 -7.92 -11.11 19.83
CA GLN A 62 -6.58 -10.59 20.12
C GLN A 62 -5.59 -10.84 18.99
N ILE A 63 -5.73 -11.97 18.28
CA ILE A 63 -4.88 -12.31 17.13
C ILE A 63 -5.21 -11.40 15.95
N VAL A 64 -6.50 -11.14 15.73
CA VAL A 64 -6.99 -10.22 14.68
C VAL A 64 -6.51 -8.81 14.95
N ASP A 65 -6.69 -8.28 16.16
CA ASP A 65 -6.26 -6.93 16.53
C ASP A 65 -4.74 -6.75 16.32
N ASN A 66 -3.93 -7.72 16.79
CA ASN A 66 -2.48 -7.72 16.60
C ASN A 66 -2.02 -7.87 15.14
N ALA A 67 -2.83 -8.47 14.27
CA ALA A 67 -2.56 -8.58 12.85
C ALA A 67 -3.00 -7.33 12.08
N PHE A 68 -4.02 -6.63 12.59
CA PHE A 68 -4.62 -5.46 11.96
C PHE A 68 -3.77 -4.21 12.14
N ASP A 69 -3.26 -3.95 13.35
CA ASP A 69 -2.38 -2.82 13.64
C ASP A 69 -1.18 -2.70 12.68
N PRO A 70 -0.35 -3.75 12.46
CA PRO A 70 0.77 -3.67 11.54
C PRO A 70 0.37 -3.63 10.06
N ALA A 71 -0.78 -4.18 9.68
CA ALA A 71 -1.29 -4.08 8.31
C ALA A 71 -1.73 -2.65 7.98
N ILE A 72 -2.40 -1.99 8.94
CA ILE A 72 -2.74 -0.57 8.84
C ILE A 72 -1.48 0.29 8.86
N LEU A 73 -0.56 0.02 9.77
CA LEU A 73 0.70 0.78 9.87
C LEU A 73 1.55 0.63 8.60
N SER A 74 1.54 -0.54 7.96
CA SER A 74 2.16 -0.73 6.64
C SER A 74 1.49 0.10 5.56
N THR A 75 0.16 0.21 5.56
CA THR A 75 -0.58 1.01 4.60
C THR A 75 -0.27 2.50 4.79
N ILE A 76 -0.26 2.97 6.04
CA ILE A 76 0.09 4.34 6.40
C ILE A 76 1.57 4.62 6.07
N ASN A 77 2.50 3.75 6.43
CA ASN A 77 3.94 3.97 6.14
C ASN A 77 4.25 3.92 4.64
N SER A 78 3.48 3.17 3.85
CA SER A 78 3.62 3.14 2.39
C SER A 78 3.04 4.39 1.72
N MET A 79 2.00 5.00 2.32
CA MET A 79 1.39 6.25 1.85
C MET A 79 2.17 7.50 2.32
N VAL A 80 2.65 7.52 3.56
CA VAL A 80 3.20 8.73 4.23
C VAL A 80 4.73 8.82 4.12
N GLY A 81 5.44 7.71 3.97
CA GLY A 81 6.83 7.65 4.37
C GLY A 81 7.86 8.01 3.29
N ILE A 82 8.56 7.00 2.78
CA ILE A 82 9.92 7.21 2.24
C ILE A 82 10.19 6.30 1.02
N GLY A 83 9.39 5.23 0.81
CA GLY A 83 9.63 4.21 -0.22
C GLY A 83 9.08 4.51 -1.61
N MET A 84 7.88 5.09 -1.73
CA MET A 84 7.24 5.39 -3.02
C MET A 84 7.36 6.86 -3.44
N GLY A 85 7.15 7.78 -2.50
CA GLY A 85 6.98 9.21 -2.80
C GLY A 85 8.28 9.89 -3.23
N ILE A 86 9.38 9.72 -2.51
CA ILE A 86 10.57 10.54 -2.75
C ILE A 86 11.47 9.93 -3.83
N VAL A 87 11.92 8.68 -3.66
CA VAL A 87 12.93 8.06 -4.54
C VAL A 87 12.38 7.71 -5.93
N PHE A 88 11.21 7.07 -6.00
CA PHE A 88 10.64 6.63 -7.28
C PHE A 88 10.16 7.79 -8.14
N LEU A 89 9.46 8.77 -7.57
CA LEU A 89 9.06 9.94 -8.35
C LEU A 89 10.27 10.79 -8.80
N LEU A 90 11.40 10.83 -8.06
CA LEU A 90 12.59 11.58 -8.49
C LEU A 90 13.23 10.87 -9.67
N GLY A 91 13.27 9.53 -9.63
CA GLY A 91 13.70 8.70 -10.74
C GLY A 91 12.83 8.88 -11.99
N MET A 92 11.51 8.94 -11.84
CA MET A 92 10.60 9.20 -12.96
C MET A 92 10.76 10.62 -13.52
N MET A 93 10.87 11.63 -12.66
CA MET A 93 11.11 13.01 -13.07
C MET A 93 12.42 13.13 -13.86
N THR A 94 13.49 12.50 -13.35
CA THR A 94 14.80 12.47 -14.03
C THR A 94 14.71 11.72 -15.36
N GLY A 95 14.01 10.58 -15.41
CA GLY A 95 13.77 9.83 -16.65
C GLY A 95 12.98 10.62 -17.70
N GLN A 96 11.98 11.40 -17.28
CA GLN A 96 11.22 12.28 -18.17
C GLN A 96 12.08 13.42 -18.73
N ILE A 97 12.89 14.06 -17.88
CA ILE A 97 13.83 15.11 -18.29
C ILE A 97 14.85 14.54 -19.30
N LEU A 98 15.43 13.37 -19.01
CA LEU A 98 16.38 12.69 -19.92
C LEU A 98 15.74 12.27 -21.24
N SER A 99 14.43 11.97 -21.26
CA SER A 99 13.68 11.64 -22.47
C SER A 99 13.27 12.85 -23.33
N GLY A 100 13.63 14.07 -22.91
CA GLY A 100 13.34 15.31 -23.64
C GLY A 100 12.04 16.01 -23.22
N THR A 101 11.43 15.61 -22.10
CA THR A 101 10.27 16.34 -21.54
C THR A 101 10.74 17.63 -20.87
N SER A 102 9.99 18.72 -21.06
CA SER A 102 10.28 20.01 -20.40
C SER A 102 10.39 19.83 -18.88
N PRO A 103 11.44 20.35 -18.22
CA PRO A 103 11.61 20.26 -16.77
C PRO A 103 10.43 20.79 -15.98
N VAL A 104 9.76 21.83 -16.50
CA VAL A 104 8.58 22.44 -15.87
C VAL A 104 7.44 21.41 -15.79
N THR A 105 7.17 20.71 -16.88
CA THR A 105 6.11 19.68 -16.94
C THR A 105 6.43 18.47 -16.06
N ALA A 106 7.70 18.09 -15.96
CA ALA A 106 8.13 17.00 -15.09
C ALA A 106 7.96 17.35 -13.59
N ILE A 107 8.20 18.60 -13.20
CA ILE A 107 7.99 19.11 -11.83
C ILE A 107 6.51 19.19 -11.48
N GLU A 108 5.67 19.69 -12.38
CA GLU A 108 4.22 19.77 -12.16
C GLU A 108 3.61 18.38 -11.94
N LEU A 109 4.03 17.39 -12.73
CA LEU A 109 3.58 16.01 -12.58
C LEU A 109 4.07 15.38 -11.27
N ARG A 110 5.31 15.69 -10.87
CA ARG A 110 5.88 15.27 -9.59
C ARG A 110 5.00 15.74 -8.42
N LEU A 111 4.67 17.03 -8.40
CA LEU A 111 3.88 17.63 -7.33
C LEU A 111 2.43 17.10 -7.30
N PHE A 112 1.80 16.91 -8.46
CA PHE A 112 0.45 16.36 -8.54
C PHE A 112 0.35 14.94 -7.99
N LEU A 113 1.28 14.08 -8.38
CA LEU A 113 1.31 12.68 -7.92
C LEU A 113 1.65 12.57 -6.43
N GLU A 114 2.52 13.45 -5.92
CA GLU A 114 2.84 13.52 -4.49
C GLU A 114 1.63 13.97 -3.66
N TYR A 115 0.84 14.93 -4.15
CA TYR A 115 -0.40 15.36 -3.51
C TYR A 115 -1.49 14.28 -3.51
N LEU A 116 -1.58 13.45 -4.56
CA LEU A 116 -2.57 12.36 -4.67
C LEU A 116 -2.18 11.13 -3.82
N ALA A 117 -0.89 10.95 -3.56
CA ALA A 117 -0.38 9.80 -2.80
C ALA A 117 -0.53 9.97 -1.27
N VAL A 118 -0.70 11.21 -0.80
CA VAL A 118 -0.96 11.58 0.60
C VAL A 118 -2.47 11.59 0.87
#